data_AF-A0A520X1B0-F1
#
_entry.id   AF-A0A520X1B0-F1
#
_cell.length_a   1.000
_cell.length_b   1.000
_cell.length_c   1.000
_cell.angle_alpha   90.00
_cell.angle_beta   90.00
_cell.angle_gamma   90.00
#
_symmetry.space_group_name_H-M   'P 1'
#
loop_
_entity.id
_entity.type
_entity.pdbx_description
1 polymer ?
#
loop_
_entity_poly.entity_id
_entity_poly.type
_entity_poly.pdbx_seq_one_letter_code
_entity_poly.pdbx_strand_id
1 'polypeptide(L)' 'MTEHHDDAHNLSLFIGVGVALGAGVGAALGAAFDNLAVGVGMGPAIGIAIAVAVWSARQSGEDQ' A
#
# COMPACT_ATOMS: atom_id res chain seq x y z
N MET A 1 8.95 24.66 -19.01
CA MET A 1 8.50 24.85 -17.62
C MET A 1 7.31 23.91 -17.41
N THR A 2 7.51 22.68 -16.91
CA THR A 2 6.52 21.81 -16.21
C THR A 2 6.95 20.33 -16.28
N GLU A 3 7.86 19.89 -15.41
CA GLU A 3 8.19 18.46 -15.21
C GLU A 3 8.46 18.21 -13.73
N HIS A 4 7.45 18.39 -12.88
CA HIS A 4 7.60 18.12 -11.44
C HIS A 4 6.30 17.63 -10.78
N HIS A 5 5.38 17.02 -11.54
CA HIS A 5 4.05 16.63 -11.04
C HIS A 5 3.76 15.12 -11.04
N ASP A 6 4.70 14.27 -11.46
CA ASP A 6 4.44 12.84 -11.67
C ASP A 6 4.77 11.95 -10.46
N ASP A 7 5.78 12.31 -9.65
CA ASP A 7 6.24 11.45 -8.55
C ASP A 7 5.21 11.30 -7.43
N ALA A 8 4.58 12.42 -7.06
CA ALA A 8 3.53 12.44 -6.03
C ALA A 8 2.28 11.67 -6.50
N HIS A 9 1.97 11.73 -7.81
CA HIS A 9 0.84 11.04 -8.39
C HIS A 9 1.06 9.52 -8.37
N ASN A 10 2.25 9.05 -8.74
CA ASN A 10 2.60 7.63 -8.66
C ASN A 10 2.58 7.11 -7.23
N LEU A 11 3.16 7.83 -6.27
CA LEU A 11 3.12 7.45 -4.86
C LEU A 11 1.68 7.31 -4.35
N SER A 12 0.79 8.25 -4.68
CA SER A 12 -0.61 8.18 -4.28
C SER A 12 -1.34 6.96 -4.85
N LEU A 13 -1.00 6.55 -6.09
CA LEU A 13 -1.53 5.33 -6.70
C LEU A 13 -1.03 4.08 -5.98
N PHE A 14 0.27 3.98 -5.70
CA PHE A 14 0.83 2.85 -4.95
C PHE A 14 0.23 2.73 -3.55
N ILE A 15 0.09 3.86 -2.83
CA ILE A 15 -0.55 3.88 -1.52
C ILE A 15 -2.02 3.47 -1.62
N GLY A 16 -2.77 4.00 -2.60
CA GLY A 16 -4.18 3.65 -2.82
C GLY A 16 -4.38 2.15 -3.09
N VAL A 17 -3.54 1.57 -3.95
CA VAL A 17 -3.53 0.13 -4.24
C VAL A 17 -3.15 -0.66 -2.98
N GLY A 18 -2.12 -0.24 -2.25
CA GLY A 18 -1.69 -0.86 -1.00
C GLY A 18 -2.81 -0.92 0.03
N VAL A 19 -3.50 0.20 0.24
CA VAL A 19 -4.65 0.28 1.16
C VAL A 19 -5.79 -0.63 0.71
N ALA A 20 -6.16 -0.61 -0.57
CA ALA A 20 -7.26 -1.43 -1.09
C ALA A 20 -6.98 -2.93 -0.93
N LEU A 21 -5.76 -3.37 -1.30
CA LEU A 21 -5.33 -4.75 -1.14
C LEU A 21 -5.21 -5.14 0.33
N GLY A 22 -4.56 -4.30 1.15
CA GLY A 22 -4.39 -4.54 2.57
C GLY A 22 -5.71 -4.60 3.32
N ALA A 23 -6.66 -3.72 3.01
CA ALA A 23 -8.00 -3.73 3.60
C ALA A 23 -8.81 -4.96 3.18
N GLY A 24 -8.77 -5.35 1.89
CA GLY A 24 -9.47 -6.53 1.39
C GLY A 24 -8.92 -7.83 2.00
N VAL A 25 -7.60 -8.01 1.99
CA VAL A 25 -6.93 -9.18 2.59
C VAL A 25 -7.10 -9.17 4.11
N GLY A 26 -6.90 -8.02 4.76
CA GLY A 26 -7.07 -7.89 6.20
C GLY A 26 -8.50 -8.21 6.65
N ALA A 27 -9.52 -7.74 5.93
CA ALA A 27 -10.91 -8.09 6.22
C ALA A 27 -11.18 -9.59 6.03
N ALA A 28 -10.65 -10.21 4.98
CA ALA A 28 -10.79 -11.65 4.75
C ALA A 28 -10.11 -12.48 5.83
N LEU A 29 -8.90 -12.10 6.26
CA LEU A 29 -8.18 -12.77 7.35
C LEU A 29 -8.87 -12.54 8.70
N GLY A 30 -9.33 -11.32 8.96
CA GLY A 30 -10.13 -11.03 10.15
C GLY A 30 -11.40 -11.88 10.21
N ALA A 31 -12.07 -12.10 9.07
CA ALA A 31 -13.24 -12.96 8.98
C ALA A 31 -12.89 -14.45 9.19
N ALA A 32 -11.76 -14.90 8.66
CA ALA A 32 -11.29 -16.27 8.87
C ALA A 32 -10.95 -16.56 10.35
N PHE A 33 -10.48 -15.56 11.10
CA PHE A 33 -10.11 -15.68 12.51
C PHE A 33 -11.20 -15.25 13.49
N ASP A 34 -12.43 -15.00 13.03
CA ASP A 34 -13.54 -14.48 13.84
C ASP A 34 -13.19 -13.16 14.58
N ASN A 35 -12.23 -12.41 14.04
CA ASN A 35 -11.73 -11.16 14.62
C ASN A 35 -11.55 -10.09 13.54
N LEU A 36 -12.69 -9.56 13.10
CA LEU A 36 -12.77 -8.53 12.05
C LEU A 36 -12.05 -7.25 12.47
N ALA A 37 -12.08 -6.91 13.76
CA ALA A 37 -11.49 -5.69 14.29
C ALA A 37 -9.98 -5.65 14.07
N VAL A 38 -9.29 -6.78 14.33
CA VAL A 38 -7.85 -6.90 14.08
C VAL A 38 -7.55 -6.88 12.59
N GLY A 39 -8.33 -7.59 11.78
CA GLY A 39 -8.14 -7.66 10.33
C GLY A 39 -8.27 -6.30 9.63
N VAL A 40 -9.35 -5.56 9.93
CA VAL A 40 -9.62 -4.23 9.37
C VAL A 40 -8.67 -3.17 9.94
N GLY A 41 -8.24 -3.30 11.21
CA GLY A 41 -7.30 -2.36 11.82
C GLY A 41 -5.88 -2.52 11.27
N MET A 42 -5.38 -3.75 11.16
CA MET A 42 -4.01 -4.02 10.75
C MET A 42 -3.83 -4.10 9.23
N GLY A 43 -4.85 -4.57 8.50
CA GLY A 43 -4.79 -4.79 7.05
C GLY A 43 -4.32 -3.58 6.24
N PRO A 44 -4.96 -2.40 6.36
CA PRO A 44 -4.54 -1.18 5.66
C PRO A 44 -3.11 -0.77 6.01
N ALA A 45 -2.70 -0.91 7.28
CA ALA A 45 -1.35 -0.56 7.72
C ALA A 45 -0.29 -1.46 7.07
N ILE A 46 -0.53 -2.78 7.01
CA ILE A 46 0.34 -3.72 6.30
C ILE A 46 0.38 -3.38 4.80
N GLY A 47 -0.79 -3.10 4.20
CA GLY A 47 -0.90 -2.74 2.79
C GLY A 47 -0.09 -1.50 2.41
N ILE A 48 -0.14 -0.45 3.24
CA ILE A 48 0.67 0.77 3.07
C ILE A 48 2.16 0.44 3.21
N ALA A 49 2.56 -0.32 4.24
CA ALA A 49 3.95 -0.67 4.46
C ALA A 49 4.55 -1.42 3.26
N ILE A 50 3.81 -2.37 2.67
CA ILE A 50 4.22 -3.09 1.46
C ILE A 50 4.29 -2.14 0.27
N ALA A 51 3.29 -1.29 0.06
CA ALA A 51 3.28 -0.33 -1.05
C ALA A 51 4.49 0.61 -1.01
N VAL A 52 4.81 1.15 0.17
CA VAL A 52 5.99 2.01 0.37
C VAL A 52 7.28 1.23 0.15
N ALA A 53 7.39 0.00 0.67
CA ALA A 53 8.57 -0.84 0.46
C ALA A 53 8.80 -1.16 -1.03
N VAL A 54 7.75 -1.48 -1.78
CA VAL A 54 7.82 -1.75 -3.22
C VAL A 54 8.17 -0.47 -4.00
N TRP A 55 7.54 0.66 -3.66
CA TRP A 55 7.83 1.94 -4.31
C TRP A 55 9.28 2.38 -4.06
N SER A 56 9.79 2.20 -2.84
CA SER A 56 11.18 2.48 -2.49
C SER A 56 12.16 1.55 -3.21
N ALA A 57 11.84 0.26 -3.31
CA ALA A 57 12.69 -0.71 -4.01
C ALA A 57 12.80 -0.45 -5.52
N ARG A 58 11.76 0.13 -6.14
CA ARG A 58 11.76 0.50 -7.57
C ARG A 58 12.65 1.70 -7.86
N GLN A 59 12.59 2.75 -7.04
CA GLN A 59 13.47 3.91 -7.19
C GLN A 59 14.95 3.54 -7.12
N SER A 60 15.35 2.63 -6.23
CA SER A 60 16.74 2.18 -6.14
C SER A 60 17.25 1.41 -7.37
N GLY A 61 16.36 0.96 -8.25
CA GLY A 61 16.70 0.33 -9.53
C GLY A 61 16.65 1.27 -10.73
N GLU A 62 15.96 2.41 -10.64
CA GLU A 62 15.88 3.44 -11.69
C GLU A 62 17.05 4.45 -11.60
N ASP A 63 17.72 4.52 -10.45
CA ASP A 63 18.93 5.36 -10.24
C ASP A 63 20.26 4.69 -10.69
N GLN A 64 20.22 3.60 -11.48
CA GLN A 64 21.40 2.87 -12.00
C GLN A 64 21.38 2.76 -13.53
#